data_AF-X1IZB4-F1
#
_entry.id   AF-X1IZB4-F1
#
_cell.length_a   1.000
_cell.length_b   1.000
_cell.length_c   1.000
_cell.angle_alpha   90.00
_cell.angle_beta   90.00
_cell.angle_gamma   90.00
#
_symmetry.space_group_name_H-M   'P 1'
#
loop_
_entity.id
_entity.type
_entity.pdbx_description
1 polymer ?
#
loop_
_entity_poly.entity_id
_entity_poly.type
_entity_poly.pdbx_seq_one_letter_code
_entity_poly.pdbx_strand_id
1 'polypeptide(L)'
;HTRLIHGDIVPRGEIRELRGDKVIFEDGSTETADVLVHCTGYNISFPFFDPSLIAFSDNDIALWQRIFDPRYDNLMFMALVQPICSMMPIAELQAEFIAAYLNDEYRLPTREQMARDCDAFHQAMKSTFTASPSHTIEIDCEEYSYQLYREWDRGKRRTSKVA
;
A
#
# COMPACT_ATOMS: atom_id res chain seq x y z
N HIS A 1 0.73 13.94 -24.99
CA HIS A 1 -0.35 14.61 -25.73
C HIS A 1 -0.35 14.37 -27.24
N THR A 2 0.80 14.27 -27.92
CA THR A 2 0.87 14.15 -29.39
C THR A 2 0.17 12.90 -29.97
N ARG A 3 0.31 11.74 -29.34
CA ARG A 3 -0.28 10.46 -29.81
C ARG A 3 -1.82 10.44 -29.83
N LEU A 4 -2.46 11.10 -28.85
CA LEU A 4 -3.91 11.22 -28.79
C LEU A 4 -4.43 12.10 -29.93
N ILE A 5 -3.77 13.24 -30.17
CA ILE A 5 -4.17 14.21 -31.20
C ILE A 5 -3.93 13.64 -32.61
N HIS A 6 -2.89 12.83 -32.78
CA HIS A 6 -2.59 12.18 -34.07
C HIS A 6 -3.46 10.95 -34.36
N GLY A 7 -4.27 10.50 -33.39
CA GLY A 7 -5.16 9.35 -33.55
C GLY A 7 -4.50 7.99 -33.33
N ASP A 8 -3.23 7.95 -32.91
CA ASP A 8 -2.52 6.70 -32.59
C ASP A 8 -3.11 6.01 -31.36
N ILE A 9 -3.76 6.77 -30.48
CA ILE A 9 -4.44 6.28 -29.28
C ILE A 9 -5.84 6.87 -29.26
N VAL A 10 -6.85 6.01 -29.14
CA VAL A 10 -8.24 6.43 -29.03
C VAL A 10 -8.79 5.93 -27.69
N PRO A 11 -9.11 6.84 -26.74
CA PRO A 11 -9.74 6.45 -25.49
C PRO A 11 -11.10 5.79 -25.72
N ARG A 12 -11.39 4.76 -24.94
CA ARG A 12 -12.69 4.07 -24.88
C ARG A 12 -13.10 3.93 -23.42
N GLY A 13 -14.41 3.78 -23.19
CA GLY A 13 -14.94 3.49 -21.86
C GLY A 13 -14.67 2.05 -21.43
N GLU A 14 -15.35 1.62 -20.37
CA GLU A 14 -15.26 0.26 -19.86
C GLU A 14 -15.71 -0.80 -20.89
N ILE A 15 -15.05 -1.95 -20.86
CA ILE A 15 -15.39 -3.10 -21.70
C ILE A 15 -16.56 -3.84 -21.06
N ARG A 16 -17.66 -3.99 -21.81
CA ARG A 16 -18.83 -4.77 -21.39
C ARG A 16 -18.70 -6.25 -21.72
N GLU A 17 -18.26 -6.56 -22.94
CA GLU A 17 -18.21 -7.94 -23.44
C GLU A 17 -17.12 -8.11 -24.50
N LEU A 18 -16.45 -9.28 -24.48
CA LEU A 18 -15.58 -9.73 -25.57
C LEU A 18 -16.33 -10.77 -26.42
N ARG A 19 -16.42 -10.54 -27.74
CA ARG A 19 -17.04 -11.46 -28.70
C ARG A 19 -16.10 -11.78 -29.86
N GLY A 20 -15.29 -12.82 -29.69
CA GLY A 20 -14.30 -13.19 -30.70
C GLY A 20 -13.23 -12.10 -30.84
N ASP A 21 -13.12 -11.53 -32.04
CA ASP A 21 -12.22 -10.42 -32.36
C ASP A 21 -12.82 -9.03 -32.04
N LYS A 22 -14.05 -8.99 -31.51
CA LYS A 22 -14.75 -7.75 -31.19
C LYS A 22 -14.78 -7.46 -29.69
N VAL A 23 -14.50 -6.20 -29.36
CA VAL A 23 -14.63 -5.61 -28.03
C VAL A 23 -15.88 -4.73 -28.02
N ILE A 24 -16.83 -5.01 -27.13
CA ILE A 24 -18.05 -4.23 -26.96
C ILE A 24 -17.92 -3.41 -25.68
N PHE A 25 -18.11 -2.11 -25.78
CA PHE A 25 -18.01 -1.16 -24.67
C PHE A 25 -19.38 -0.88 -24.03
N GLU A 26 -19.37 -0.32 -22.81
CA GLU A 26 -20.59 0.00 -22.07
C GLU A 26 -21.50 1.03 -22.76
N ASP A 27 -20.92 1.94 -23.55
CA ASP A 27 -21.68 2.91 -24.37
C ASP A 27 -22.34 2.27 -25.61
N GLY A 28 -22.16 0.96 -25.81
CA GLY A 28 -22.68 0.20 -26.93
C GLY A 28 -21.81 0.25 -28.20
N SER A 29 -20.71 1.00 -28.20
CA SER A 29 -19.75 1.00 -29.30
C SER A 29 -19.02 -0.35 -29.40
N THR A 30 -18.45 -0.64 -30.57
CA THR A 30 -17.75 -1.90 -30.84
C THR A 30 -16.51 -1.64 -31.67
N GLU A 31 -15.41 -2.29 -31.32
CA GLU A 31 -14.14 -2.23 -32.05
C GLU A 31 -13.60 -3.64 -32.31
N THR A 32 -12.85 -3.80 -33.39
CA THR A 32 -12.09 -5.04 -33.64
C THR A 32 -10.69 -4.89 -33.07
N ALA A 33 -10.19 -5.90 -32.36
CA ALA A 33 -8.86 -5.91 -31.78
C ALA A 33 -8.19 -7.28 -31.94
N ASP A 34 -6.95 -7.29 -32.43
CA ASP A 34 -6.14 -8.50 -32.54
C ASP A 34 -5.49 -8.91 -31.21
N VAL A 35 -5.23 -7.94 -30.33
CA VAL A 35 -4.52 -8.13 -29.07
C VAL A 35 -5.21 -7.34 -27.96
N LEU A 36 -5.42 -8.02 -26.83
CA LEU A 36 -5.86 -7.40 -25.59
C LEU A 36 -4.72 -7.45 -24.56
N VAL A 37 -4.33 -6.30 -24.03
CA VAL A 37 -3.29 -6.19 -22.99
C VAL A 37 -3.96 -5.75 -21.68
N HIS A 38 -3.95 -6.63 -20.69
CA HIS A 38 -4.52 -6.34 -19.37
C HIS A 38 -3.52 -5.56 -18.51
N CYS A 39 -3.74 -4.26 -18.37
CA CYS A 39 -3.00 -3.39 -17.48
C CYS A 39 -3.75 -3.17 -16.15
N THR A 40 -4.38 -4.22 -15.60
CA THR A 40 -5.30 -4.15 -14.44
C THR A 40 -4.59 -4.17 -13.07
N GLY A 41 -3.27 -4.04 -13.03
CA GLY A 41 -2.47 -4.05 -11.80
C GLY A 41 -2.07 -5.45 -11.32
N TYR A 42 -1.71 -5.55 -10.04
CA TYR A 42 -1.19 -6.76 -9.40
C TYR A 42 -1.87 -7.02 -8.06
N ASN A 43 -1.91 -8.28 -7.64
CA ASN A 43 -2.31 -8.68 -6.30
C ASN A 43 -1.07 -8.91 -5.42
N ILE A 44 -1.19 -8.54 -4.15
CA ILE A 44 -0.13 -8.71 -3.14
C ILE A 44 -0.33 -10.07 -2.48
N SER A 45 0.71 -10.90 -2.49
CA SER A 45 0.70 -12.19 -1.79
C SER A 45 2.08 -12.54 -1.25
N PHE A 46 2.09 -13.25 -0.12
CA PHE A 46 3.30 -13.75 0.53
C PHE A 46 3.13 -15.26 0.78
N PRO A 47 3.34 -16.11 -0.25
CA PRO A 47 2.98 -17.53 -0.23
C PRO A 47 3.86 -18.40 0.68
N PHE A 48 4.77 -17.78 1.42
CA PHE A 48 5.60 -18.42 2.44
C PHE A 48 4.99 -18.31 3.84
N PHE A 49 3.94 -17.51 4.05
CA PHE A 49 3.20 -17.51 5.31
C PHE A 49 2.10 -18.58 5.32
N ASP A 50 1.86 -19.16 6.49
CA ASP A 50 0.64 -19.92 6.72
C ASP A 50 -0.57 -18.96 6.63
N PRO A 51 -1.60 -19.24 5.81
CA PRO A 51 -2.77 -18.38 5.69
C PRO A 51 -3.52 -18.13 7.00
N SER A 52 -3.39 -19.02 7.99
CA SER A 52 -3.94 -18.85 9.33
C SER A 52 -3.17 -17.82 10.18
N LEU A 53 -1.92 -17.52 9.81
CA LEU A 53 -1.07 -16.54 10.47
C LEU A 53 -1.37 -15.14 9.95
N ILE A 54 -1.29 -14.95 8.63
CA ILE A 54 -1.53 -13.67 7.96
C ILE A 54 -2.37 -13.93 6.72
N ALA A 55 -3.63 -13.50 6.78
CA ALA A 55 -4.51 -13.48 5.63
C ALA A 55 -4.36 -12.13 4.92
N PHE A 56 -3.94 -12.18 3.65
CA PHE A 56 -3.88 -11.03 2.76
C PHE A 56 -5.18 -10.98 1.95
N SER A 57 -6.28 -10.56 2.59
CA SER A 57 -7.55 -10.34 1.90
C SER A 57 -7.55 -8.97 1.24
N ASP A 58 -7.99 -8.90 -0.02
CA ASP A 58 -8.21 -7.65 -0.76
C ASP A 58 -7.00 -6.68 -0.79
N ASN A 59 -5.78 -7.21 -0.85
CA ASN A 59 -4.53 -6.42 -0.83
C ASN A 59 -4.39 -5.49 0.39
N ASP A 60 -5.06 -5.76 1.51
CA ASP A 60 -4.92 -4.97 2.74
C ASP A 60 -4.38 -5.81 3.89
N ILE A 61 -3.47 -5.22 4.65
CA ILE A 61 -2.93 -5.76 5.89
C ILE A 61 -2.84 -4.58 6.86
N ALA A 62 -3.44 -4.74 8.03
CA ALA A 62 -3.40 -3.76 9.10
C ALA A 62 -2.02 -3.74 9.77
N LEU A 63 -1.06 -3.07 9.12
CA LEU A 63 0.29 -2.87 9.62
C LEU A 63 0.42 -1.48 10.25
N TRP A 64 0.88 -1.45 11.50
CA TRP A 64 1.18 -0.22 12.20
C TRP A 64 2.39 0.45 11.57
N GLN A 65 2.25 1.75 11.25
CA GLN A 65 3.19 2.52 10.43
C GLN A 65 3.54 1.88 9.08
N ARG A 66 2.70 0.97 8.55
CA ARG A 66 3.00 0.16 7.36
C ARG A 66 4.27 -0.70 7.47
N ILE A 67 4.67 -1.03 8.70
CA ILE A 67 5.88 -1.81 8.99
C ILE A 67 5.57 -2.99 9.92
N PHE A 68 4.94 -2.74 11.07
CA PHE A 68 4.81 -3.72 12.15
C PHE A 68 3.42 -4.34 12.20
N ASP A 69 3.36 -5.67 12.32
CA ASP A 69 2.10 -6.32 12.69
C ASP A 69 1.96 -6.31 14.22
N PRO A 70 0.90 -5.71 14.79
CA PRO A 70 0.75 -5.61 16.25
C PRO A 70 0.68 -6.94 16.99
N ARG A 71 0.55 -8.09 16.30
CA ARG A 71 0.47 -9.43 16.88
C ARG A 71 1.84 -10.08 17.12
N TYR A 72 2.89 -9.58 16.46
CA TYR A 72 4.23 -10.19 16.48
C TYR A 72 5.30 -9.14 16.81
N ASP A 73 6.33 -9.54 17.56
CA ASP A 73 7.45 -8.64 17.90
C ASP A 73 8.65 -8.81 16.94
N ASN A 74 8.65 -9.90 16.18
CA ASN A 74 9.77 -10.32 15.33
C ASN A 74 9.39 -10.40 13.85
N LEU A 75 8.31 -9.73 13.45
CA LEU A 75 7.86 -9.65 12.07
C LEU A 75 7.69 -8.20 11.65
N MET A 76 8.37 -7.84 10.57
CA MET A 76 8.34 -6.50 9.98
C MET A 76 8.23 -6.61 8.47
N PHE A 77 7.47 -5.70 7.88
CA PHE A 77 7.36 -5.51 6.45
C PHE A 77 8.10 -4.24 6.06
N MET A 78 8.81 -4.30 4.94
CA MET A 78 9.55 -3.17 4.39
C MET A 78 9.12 -2.95 2.95
N ALA A 79 8.97 -1.69 2.59
CA ALA A 79 8.49 -1.20 1.29
C ALA A 79 7.12 -1.76 0.87
N LEU A 80 6.28 -2.18 1.83
CA LEU A 80 4.91 -2.62 1.56
C LEU A 80 3.94 -1.43 1.58
N VAL A 81 4.20 -0.49 0.68
CA VAL A 81 3.46 0.76 0.51
C VAL A 81 3.41 1.12 -0.98
N GLN A 82 2.55 2.05 -1.37
CA GLN A 82 2.52 2.66 -2.70
C GLN A 82 2.62 4.19 -2.53
N PRO A 83 3.83 4.75 -2.48
CA PRO A 83 4.02 6.16 -2.24
C PRO A 83 3.66 7.01 -3.47
N ILE A 84 3.05 8.18 -3.22
CA ILE A 84 2.90 9.24 -4.22
C ILE A 84 4.22 10.04 -4.34
N CYS A 85 5.33 9.33 -4.49
CA CYS A 85 6.68 9.87 -4.73
C CYS A 85 7.62 8.70 -5.11
N SER A 86 8.93 8.90 -5.00
CA SER A 86 9.91 7.82 -5.15
C SER A 86 9.78 6.80 -4.00
N MET A 87 9.77 5.51 -4.34
CA MET A 87 9.77 4.41 -3.36
C MET A 87 11.06 4.35 -2.54
N MET A 88 12.21 4.61 -3.17
CA MET A 88 13.51 4.33 -2.56
C MET A 88 13.77 5.09 -1.25
N PRO A 89 13.49 6.41 -1.15
CA PRO A 89 13.62 7.14 0.12
C PRO A 89 12.70 6.60 1.23
N ILE A 90 11.50 6.14 0.87
CA ILE A 90 10.57 5.56 1.85
C ILE A 90 11.10 4.21 2.34
N ALA A 91 11.58 3.36 1.44
CA ALA A 91 12.17 2.08 1.80
C ALA A 91 13.41 2.25 2.68
N GLU A 92 14.27 3.23 2.38
CA GLU A 92 15.43 3.59 3.21
C GLU A 92 14.99 4.04 4.61
N LEU A 93 14.05 4.97 4.71
CA LEU A 93 13.52 5.43 5.98
C LEU A 93 12.92 4.30 6.82
N GLN A 94 12.15 3.39 6.20
CA GLN A 94 11.62 2.21 6.88
C GLN A 94 12.75 1.28 7.35
N ALA A 95 13.79 1.08 6.55
CA ALA A 95 14.92 0.23 6.90
C ALA A 95 15.69 0.78 8.12
N GLU A 96 15.95 2.08 8.16
CA GLU A 96 16.60 2.71 9.32
C GLU A 96 15.75 2.63 10.58
N PHE A 97 14.43 2.82 10.45
CA PHE A 97 13.49 2.69 11.57
C PHE A 97 13.45 1.26 12.13
N ILE A 98 13.40 0.25 11.25
CA ILE A 98 13.48 -1.17 11.63
C ILE A 98 14.83 -1.47 12.31
N ALA A 99 15.93 -0.95 11.77
CA ALA A 99 17.25 -1.15 12.36
C ALA A 99 17.34 -0.58 13.79
N ALA A 100 16.78 0.61 14.02
CA ALA A 100 16.72 1.21 15.36
C ALA A 100 15.90 0.36 16.34
N TYR A 101 14.80 -0.25 15.88
CA TYR A 101 14.02 -1.19 16.68
C TYR A 101 14.85 -2.44 17.05
N LEU A 102 15.52 -3.04 16.07
CA LEU A 102 16.33 -4.25 16.25
C LEU A 102 17.57 -4.03 17.12
N ASN A 103 18.10 -2.81 17.17
CA ASN A 103 19.25 -2.44 18.00
C ASN A 103 18.87 -1.90 19.39
N ASP A 104 17.60 -2.05 19.81
CA ASP A 104 17.07 -1.51 21.07
C ASP A 104 17.16 0.03 21.23
N GLU A 105 17.44 0.76 20.14
CA GLU A 105 17.48 2.23 20.11
C GLU A 105 16.08 2.85 20.02
N TYR A 106 15.08 2.03 19.71
CA TYR A 106 13.67 2.39 19.62
C TYR A 106 12.80 1.29 20.24
N ARG A 107 11.76 1.68 20.99
CA ARG A 107 10.73 0.75 21.47
C ARG A 107 9.35 1.09 20.93
N LEU A 108 8.65 0.06 20.45
CA LEU A 108 7.26 0.13 20.02
C LEU A 108 6.33 0.61 21.14
N PRO A 109 5.19 1.24 20.80
CA PRO A 109 4.11 1.45 21.77
C PRO A 109 3.41 0.13 22.12
N THR A 110 2.44 0.15 23.04
CA THR A 110 1.72 -1.07 23.42
C THR A 110 0.88 -1.60 22.25
N ARG A 111 0.60 -2.92 22.25
CA ARG A 111 -0.21 -3.55 21.20
C ARG A 111 -1.59 -2.90 21.05
N GLU A 112 -2.21 -2.50 22.17
CA GLU A 112 -3.51 -1.82 22.17
C GLU A 112 -3.42 -0.43 21.54
N GLN A 113 -2.29 0.25 21.68
CA GLN A 113 -2.07 1.52 21.01
C GLN A 113 -1.86 1.31 19.50
N MET A 114 -1.03 0.33 19.12
CA MET A 114 -0.80 0.01 17.71
C MET A 114 -2.09 -0.38 17.00
N ALA A 115 -2.93 -1.22 17.61
CA ALA A 115 -4.23 -1.62 17.07
C ALA A 115 -5.16 -0.42 16.86
N ARG A 116 -5.29 0.46 17.87
CA ARG A 116 -6.08 1.69 17.78
C ARG A 116 -5.59 2.62 16.67
N ASP A 117 -4.28 2.76 16.51
CA ASP A 117 -3.69 3.59 15.46
C ASP A 117 -3.94 2.99 14.07
N CYS A 118 -3.86 1.66 13.92
CA CYS A 118 -4.17 0.97 12.66
C CYS A 118 -5.63 1.18 12.26
N ASP A 119 -6.56 1.01 13.21
CA ASP A 119 -7.99 1.22 12.97
C ASP A 119 -8.27 2.67 12.57
N ALA A 120 -7.68 3.64 13.27
CA ALA A 120 -7.82 5.06 12.95
C ALA A 120 -7.27 5.38 11.55
N PHE A 121 -6.11 4.84 11.19
CA PHE A 121 -5.49 5.02 9.89
C PHE A 121 -6.32 4.41 8.76
N HIS A 122 -6.84 3.19 8.94
CA HIS A 122 -7.70 2.53 7.96
C HIS A 122 -9.01 3.31 7.74
N GLN A 123 -9.59 3.89 8.80
CA GLN A 123 -10.76 4.76 8.67
C GLN A 123 -10.43 6.08 7.94
N ALA A 124 -9.27 6.69 8.22
CA ALA A 124 -8.84 7.89 7.52
C ALA A 124 -8.62 7.62 6.03
N MET A 125 -7.95 6.53 5.67
CA MET A 125 -7.73 6.16 4.26
C MET A 125 -9.03 5.98 3.47
N LYS A 126 -10.05 5.35 4.06
CA LYS A 126 -11.38 5.21 3.43
C LYS A 126 -12.04 6.55 3.10
N SER A 127 -11.66 7.63 3.80
CA SER A 127 -12.19 8.97 3.56
C SER A 127 -11.39 9.78 2.54
N THR A 128 -10.12 9.43 2.33
CA THR A 128 -9.17 10.19 1.48
C THR A 128 -9.03 9.59 0.08
N PHE A 129 -9.05 8.26 -0.05
CA PHE A 129 -8.84 7.57 -1.32
C PHE A 129 -10.12 6.90 -1.81
N THR A 130 -10.27 6.82 -3.13
CA THR A 130 -11.33 6.02 -3.74
C THR A 130 -11.17 4.57 -3.32
N ALA A 131 -12.26 3.94 -2.84
CA ALA A 131 -12.27 2.55 -2.42
C ALA A 131 -12.08 1.63 -3.66
N SER A 132 -10.83 1.41 -4.03
CA SER A 132 -10.41 0.44 -5.03
C SER A 132 -9.34 -0.47 -4.42
N PRO A 133 -9.34 -1.78 -4.73
CA PRO A 133 -8.28 -2.71 -4.32
C PRO A 133 -6.86 -2.27 -4.71
N SER A 134 -6.72 -1.33 -5.65
CA SER A 134 -5.44 -0.80 -6.11
C SER A 134 -4.88 0.35 -5.25
N HIS A 135 -5.64 0.89 -4.29
CA HIS A 135 -5.22 2.02 -3.43
C HIS A 135 -5.08 1.62 -1.95
N THR A 136 -5.06 0.32 -1.63
CA THR A 136 -5.10 -0.17 -0.24
C THR A 136 -3.82 0.09 0.53
N ILE A 137 -2.70 0.30 -0.15
CA ILE A 137 -1.38 0.57 0.45
C ILE A 137 -0.83 1.96 0.09
N GLU A 138 -1.66 2.83 -0.48
CA GLU A 138 -1.25 4.17 -0.89
C GLU A 138 -0.87 5.06 0.30
N ILE A 139 0.21 5.83 0.15
CA ILE A 139 0.67 6.78 1.17
C ILE A 139 1.05 8.13 0.54
N ASP A 140 0.75 9.21 1.27
CA ASP A 140 1.40 10.49 1.04
C ASP A 140 2.79 10.49 1.68
N CYS A 141 3.81 10.82 0.88
CA CYS A 141 5.20 10.67 1.32
C CYS A 141 5.61 11.65 2.41
N GLU A 142 5.13 12.89 2.34
CA GLU A 142 5.50 13.94 3.29
C GLU A 142 4.87 13.64 4.65
N GLU A 143 3.56 13.35 4.66
CA GLU A 143 2.82 12.99 5.86
C GLU A 143 3.36 11.70 6.48
N TYR A 144 3.59 10.65 5.67
CA TYR A 144 4.14 9.39 6.16
C TYR A 144 5.51 9.58 6.81
N SER A 145 6.43 10.28 6.14
CA SER A 145 7.78 10.52 6.66
C SER A 145 7.73 11.36 7.93
N TYR A 146 6.91 12.42 7.96
CA TYR A 146 6.73 13.27 9.14
C TYR A 146 6.24 12.48 10.36
N GLN A 147 5.21 11.64 10.17
CA GLN A 147 4.67 10.82 11.27
C GLN A 147 5.68 9.79 11.75
N LEU A 148 6.42 9.16 10.84
CA LEU A 148 7.44 8.16 11.19
C LEU A 148 8.59 8.79 11.99
N TYR A 149 9.10 9.97 11.59
CA TYR A 149 10.11 10.69 12.37
C TYR A 149 9.61 11.07 13.77
N ARG A 150 8.39 11.58 13.89
CA ARG A 150 7.80 11.90 15.20
C ARG A 150 7.68 10.69 16.10
N GLU A 151 7.30 9.56 15.52
CA GLU A 151 7.15 8.32 16.25
C GLU A 151 8.52 7.78 16.68
N TRP A 152 9.54 7.93 15.84
CA TRP A 152 10.91 7.57 16.21
C TRP A 152 11.40 8.32 17.44
N ASP A 153 11.17 9.63 17.51
CA ASP A 153 11.47 10.43 18.70
C ASP A 153 10.71 9.97 19.95
N ARG A 154 9.44 9.57 19.79
CA ARG A 154 8.65 9.02 20.89
C ARG A 154 9.21 7.70 21.39
N GLY A 155 9.58 6.79 20.48
CA GLY A 155 10.12 5.49 20.86
C GLY A 155 11.51 5.56 21.50
N LYS A 156 12.38 6.49 21.08
CA LYS A 156 13.64 6.76 21.79
C LYS A 156 13.41 7.15 23.26
N ARG A 157 12.38 7.97 23.52
CA ARG A 157 11.97 8.33 24.90
C ARG A 157 11.32 7.17 25.66
N ARG A 158 10.76 6.16 24.97
CA ARG A 158 10.26 4.94 25.62
C ARG A 158 11.44 4.07 26.07
N THR A 159 12.50 3.98 25.27
CA THR A 159 13.74 3.29 25.64
C THR A 159 14.38 3.90 26.89
N SER A 160 14.50 5.24 26.96
CA SER A 160 15.13 5.93 28.08
C SER A 160 14.36 5.86 29.41
N LYS A 161 13.13 5.38 29.42
CA LYS A 161 12.29 5.24 30.64
C LYS A 161 12.37 3.85 31.26
N VAL A 162 12.94 2.87 30.56
CA VAL A 162 13.03 1.48 31.00
C VAL A 162 14.46 1.08 31.40
N ALA A 163 15.45 1.92 31.06
CA ALA A 163 16.81 1.86 31.61
C ALA A 163 16.88 2.56 32.97
#